data_AF-A0A7X5E870-F1
#
_entry.id   AF-A0A7X5E870-F1
#
_cell.length_a   1.000
_cell.length_b   1.000
_cell.length_c   1.000
_cell.angle_alpha   90.00
_cell.angle_beta   90.00
_cell.angle_gamma   90.00
#
_symmetry.space_group_name_H-M   'P 1'
#
loop_
_entity.id
_entity.type
_entity.pdbx_description
1 polymer ?
#
loop_
_entity_poly.entity_id
_entity_poly.type
_entity_poly.pdbx_seq_one_letter_code
_entity_poly.pdbx_strand_id
1 'polypeptide(L)'
;MEYRELIAVICIIVLLAGVCGAIAVVYARRKRKYKFMDDMEGHDFEYFCAELLKESGFLEVEVTKGSGDYGIDILAEKDGVTYAVQCKCYTDTVGVKAVQEAYAGRDYYDRMVGAVMTNQYFTAPAVQAAKKLKILLWDRGYLENMMDEK
;
A
#
# COMPACT_ATOMS: atom_id res chain seq x y z
N MET A 1 -4.65 25.45 44.68
CA MET A 1 -3.66 25.19 43.63
C MET A 1 -2.65 26.32 43.66
N GLU A 2 -1.37 26.02 43.84
CA GLU A 2 -0.33 27.05 43.77
C GLU A 2 -0.11 27.51 42.32
N TYR A 3 0.23 28.79 42.12
CA TYR A 3 0.48 29.40 40.81
C TYR A 3 1.48 28.62 39.93
N ARG A 4 2.40 27.89 40.55
CA ARG A 4 3.37 26.99 39.89
C ARG A 4 2.70 25.81 39.18
N GLU A 5 1.71 25.18 39.80
CA GLU A 5 0.95 24.08 39.20
C GLU A 5 0.16 24.55 37.97
N LEU A 6 -0.43 25.75 38.05
CA LEU A 6 -1.15 26.35 36.93
C LEU A 6 -0.24 26.65 35.73
N ILE A 7 0.95 27.22 35.97
CA ILE A 7 1.94 27.46 34.90
C ILE A 7 2.38 26.14 34.27
N ALA A 8 2.68 25.12 35.09
CA ALA A 8 3.12 23.82 34.59
C ALA A 8 2.07 23.18 33.65
N VAL A 9 0.79 23.22 34.02
CA VAL A 9 -0.31 22.71 33.18
C VAL A 9 -0.40 23.49 31.86
N ILE A 10 -0.31 24.82 31.89
CA ILE A 10 -0.34 25.65 30.67
C ILE A 10 0.83 25.30 29.75
N CYS A 11 2.05 25.16 30.29
CA CYS A 11 3.22 24.77 29.51
C CYS A 11 3.04 23.40 28.84
N ILE A 12 2.47 22.42 29.56
CA ILE A 12 2.19 21.09 28.99
C ILE A 12 1.17 21.19 27.85
N ILE A 13 0.08 21.96 28.02
CA ILE A 13 -0.94 22.13 26.97
C ILE A 13 -0.34 22.78 25.73
N VAL A 14 0.46 23.84 25.89
CA VAL A 14 1.13 24.52 24.77
C VAL A 14 2.11 23.58 24.06
N LEU A 15 2.88 22.79 24.82
CA LEU A 15 3.77 21.77 24.25
C LEU A 15 2.99 20.71 23.45
N LEU A 16 1.92 20.15 24.03
CA LEU A 16 1.08 19.16 23.35
C LEU A 16 0.42 19.73 22.10
N ALA A 17 -0.10 20.96 22.15
CA ALA A 17 -0.66 21.63 20.98
C ALA A 17 0.39 21.84 19.87
N GLY A 18 1.61 22.24 20.24
CA GLY A 18 2.73 22.38 19.31
C GLY A 18 3.12 21.05 18.66
N VAL A 19 3.20 19.97 19.43
CA VAL A 19 3.48 18.61 18.92
C VAL A 19 2.36 18.13 17.99
N CYS A 20 1.09 18.27 18.38
CA CYS A 20 -0.05 17.92 17.53
C CYS A 20 -0.05 18.72 16.23
N GLY A 21 0.26 20.02 16.28
CA GLY A 21 0.40 20.87 15.09
C GLY A 21 1.52 20.39 14.17
N ALA A 22 2.69 20.05 14.72
CA ALA A 22 3.80 19.50 13.94
C ALA A 22 3.43 18.17 13.28
N ILE A 23 2.81 17.24 14.03
CA ILE A 23 2.32 15.95 13.51
C ILE A 23 1.30 16.16 12.40
N ALA A 24 0.34 17.06 12.58
CA ALA A 24 -0.67 17.38 11.57
C ALA A 24 -0.04 17.96 10.30
N VAL A 25 0.97 18.82 10.43
CA VAL A 25 1.72 19.37 9.27
C VAL A 25 2.48 18.26 8.53
N VAL A 26 3.15 17.37 9.25
CA VAL A 26 3.85 16.22 8.65
C VAL A 26 2.85 15.31 7.92
N TYR A 27 1.73 14.97 8.56
CA TYR A 27 0.66 14.17 7.95
C TYR A 27 0.09 14.83 6.69
N ALA A 28 -0.22 16.13 6.74
CA ALA A 28 -0.77 16.87 5.61
C ALA A 28 0.24 17.03 4.45
N ARG A 29 1.55 17.08 4.74
CA ARG A 29 2.60 17.07 3.72
C ARG A 29 2.71 15.69 3.07
N ARG A 30 2.73 14.62 3.88
CA ARG A 30 2.78 13.24 3.40
C ARG A 30 1.58 12.92 2.51
N LYS A 31 0.36 13.24 2.97
CA LYS A 31 -0.88 13.08 2.20
C LYS A 31 -0.83 13.81 0.85
N ARG A 32 -0.28 15.03 0.80
CA ARG A 32 -0.13 15.79 -0.46
C ARG A 32 0.91 15.17 -1.40
N LYS A 33 2.02 14.67 -0.87
CA LYS A 33 3.10 14.05 -1.65
C LYS A 33 2.58 12.85 -2.47
N TYR A 34 1.68 12.07 -1.90
CA TYR A 34 1.18 10.82 -2.48
C TYR A 34 -0.24 10.86 -3.02
N LYS A 35 -0.85 12.06 -3.06
CA LYS A 35 -2.22 12.24 -3.53
C LYS A 35 -2.39 11.77 -4.98
N PHE A 36 -1.35 11.88 -5.81
CA PHE A 36 -1.40 11.53 -7.22
C PHE A 36 -1.85 10.08 -7.48
N MET A 37 -1.60 9.13 -6.56
CA MET A 37 -2.10 7.75 -6.67
C MET A 37 -3.64 7.68 -6.66
N ASP A 38 -4.32 8.66 -6.06
CA ASP A 38 -5.79 8.69 -5.97
C ASP A 38 -6.46 9.23 -7.22
N ASP A 39 -5.69 9.88 -8.07
CA ASP A 39 -6.16 10.52 -9.30
C ASP A 39 -5.89 9.63 -10.53
N MET A 40 -5.34 8.42 -10.35
CA MET A 40 -5.03 7.47 -11.43
C MET A 40 -6.21 6.58 -11.81
N GLU A 41 -6.30 6.24 -13.10
CA GLU A 41 -7.16 5.14 -13.55
C GLU A 41 -6.52 3.77 -13.24
N GLY A 42 -7.31 2.71 -13.28
CA GLY A 42 -6.85 1.35 -12.95
C GLY A 42 -5.62 0.91 -13.74
N HIS A 43 -5.62 1.14 -15.06
CA HIS A 43 -4.50 0.76 -15.92
C HIS A 43 -3.25 1.60 -15.67
N ASP A 44 -3.40 2.91 -15.44
CA ASP A 44 -2.28 3.78 -15.08
C ASP A 44 -1.65 3.34 -13.74
N PHE A 45 -2.49 2.91 -12.80
CA PHE A 45 -2.05 2.41 -11.50
C PHE A 45 -1.28 1.08 -11.61
N GLU A 46 -1.65 0.19 -12.55
CA GLU A 46 -0.89 -1.03 -12.84
C GLU A 46 0.52 -0.72 -13.32
N TYR A 47 0.68 0.18 -14.30
CA TYR A 47 2.01 0.60 -14.75
C TYR A 47 2.80 1.31 -13.67
N PHE A 48 2.16 2.17 -12.88
CA PHE A 48 2.79 2.81 -11.72
C PHE A 48 3.34 1.77 -10.73
N CYS A 49 2.54 0.75 -10.40
CA CYS A 49 2.97 -0.33 -9.51
C CYS A 49 4.14 -1.12 -10.11
N ALA A 50 4.12 -1.38 -11.42
CA ALA A 50 5.20 -2.07 -12.12
C ALA A 50 6.51 -1.27 -12.06
N GLU A 51 6.47 0.04 -12.32
CA GLU A 51 7.65 0.90 -12.20
C GLU A 51 8.16 0.96 -10.75
N LEU A 52 7.25 1.07 -9.77
CA LEU A 52 7.63 1.06 -8.36
C LEU A 52 8.30 -0.25 -7.93
N LEU A 53 7.86 -1.39 -8.45
CA LEU A 53 8.51 -2.69 -8.24
C LEU A 53 9.91 -2.70 -8.85
N LYS A 54 10.09 -2.22 -10.09
CA LYS A 54 11.42 -2.11 -10.73
C LYS A 54 12.38 -1.25 -9.92
N GLU A 55 11.92 -0.07 -9.48
CA GLU A 55 12.70 0.83 -8.63
C GLU A 55 13.04 0.19 -7.27
N SER A 56 12.20 -0.71 -6.78
CA SER A 56 12.42 -1.48 -5.55
C SER A 56 13.27 -2.74 -5.75
N GLY A 57 13.93 -2.88 -6.90
CA GLY A 57 14.87 -3.95 -7.21
C GLY A 57 14.23 -5.26 -7.66
N PHE A 58 12.96 -5.25 -8.08
CA PHE A 58 12.38 -6.41 -8.77
C PHE A 58 12.88 -6.47 -10.22
N LEU A 59 13.06 -7.69 -10.71
CA LEU A 59 13.47 -8.05 -12.05
C LEU A 59 12.28 -8.64 -12.81
N GLU A 60 12.43 -8.76 -14.15
CA GLU A 60 11.43 -9.38 -15.04
C GLU A 60 10.00 -8.85 -14.83
N VAL A 61 9.87 -7.55 -14.52
CA VAL A 61 8.57 -6.94 -14.22
C VAL A 61 7.77 -6.76 -15.51
N GLU A 62 6.68 -7.49 -15.64
CA GLU A 62 5.78 -7.53 -16.79
C GLU A 62 4.34 -7.21 -16.36
N VAL A 63 3.71 -6.21 -16.99
CA VAL A 63 2.27 -5.96 -16.86
C VAL A 63 1.54 -6.93 -17.79
N THR A 64 0.57 -7.67 -17.26
CA THR A 64 -0.20 -8.66 -18.03
C THR A 64 -1.23 -7.98 -18.95
N LYS A 65 -1.86 -8.77 -19.82
CA LYS A 65 -2.97 -8.29 -20.66
C LYS A 65 -4.18 -7.99 -19.77
N GLY A 66 -4.83 -6.83 -19.90
CA GLY A 66 -6.00 -6.49 -19.05
C GLY A 66 -7.28 -7.34 -19.26
N SER A 67 -7.26 -8.41 -20.07
CA SER A 67 -8.40 -9.32 -20.23
C SER A 67 -7.94 -10.78 -20.29
N GLY A 68 -8.57 -11.62 -19.47
CA GLY A 68 -8.20 -13.03 -19.33
C GLY A 68 -6.82 -13.22 -18.69
N ASP A 69 -6.47 -12.32 -17.77
CA ASP A 69 -5.27 -12.37 -16.94
C ASP A 69 -5.45 -13.17 -15.65
N TYR A 70 -6.65 -13.70 -15.39
CA TYR A 70 -6.97 -14.46 -14.19
C TYR A 70 -6.76 -13.66 -12.88
N GLY A 71 -6.87 -12.33 -12.95
CA GLY A 71 -6.78 -11.44 -11.79
C GLY A 71 -5.35 -11.11 -11.35
N ILE A 72 -4.36 -11.25 -12.23
CA ILE A 72 -2.98 -10.81 -11.96
C ILE A 72 -2.60 -9.76 -12.97
N ASP A 73 -2.24 -8.57 -12.50
CA ASP A 73 -1.91 -7.44 -13.37
C ASP A 73 -0.40 -7.35 -13.62
N ILE A 74 0.43 -7.87 -12.71
CA ILE A 74 1.90 -7.82 -12.83
C ILE A 74 2.52 -9.17 -12.44
N LEU A 75 3.48 -9.62 -13.24
CA LEU A 75 4.43 -10.68 -12.91
C LEU A 75 5.80 -10.05 -12.64
N ALA A 76 6.52 -10.55 -11.65
CA ALA A 76 7.84 -10.04 -11.30
C ALA A 76 8.69 -11.11 -10.61
N GLU A 77 9.99 -10.87 -10.53
CA GLU A 77 10.95 -11.69 -9.79
C GLU A 77 11.78 -10.83 -8.84
N LYS A 78 12.14 -11.36 -7.68
CA LYS A 78 13.13 -10.72 -6.81
C LYS A 78 13.89 -11.79 -6.03
N ASP A 79 15.21 -11.74 -6.12
CA ASP A 79 16.12 -12.66 -5.42
C ASP A 79 15.77 -14.16 -5.65
N GLY A 80 15.37 -14.51 -6.87
CA GLY A 80 14.96 -15.87 -7.25
C GLY A 80 13.53 -16.26 -6.83
N VAL A 81 12.76 -15.32 -6.24
CA VAL A 81 11.35 -15.54 -5.86
C VAL A 81 10.44 -14.89 -6.90
N THR A 82 9.51 -15.67 -7.45
CA THR A 82 8.58 -15.19 -8.47
C THR A 82 7.24 -14.76 -7.86
N TYR A 83 6.71 -13.64 -8.33
CA TYR A 83 5.54 -12.95 -7.80
C TYR A 83 4.43 -12.85 -8.85
N ALA A 84 3.19 -13.01 -8.39
CA ALA A 84 1.97 -12.64 -9.09
C ALA A 84 1.26 -11.54 -8.28
N VAL A 85 1.08 -10.37 -8.88
CA VAL A 85 0.61 -9.18 -8.19
C VAL A 85 -0.69 -8.68 -8.82
N GLN A 86 -1.72 -8.54 -8.01
CA GLN A 86 -2.96 -7.82 -8.37
C GLN A 86 -2.86 -6.38 -7.85
N CYS A 87 -3.13 -5.41 -8.70
CA CYS A 87 -3.29 -4.00 -8.38
C CYS A 87 -4.77 -3.65 -8.21
N LYS A 88 -5.09 -2.80 -7.22
CA LYS A 88 -6.43 -2.24 -7.02
C LYS A 88 -6.32 -0.75 -6.73
N CYS A 89 -6.74 0.09 -7.67
CA CYS A 89 -6.89 1.53 -7.49
C CYS A 89 -8.35 1.86 -7.15
N TYR A 90 -8.67 2.11 -5.87
CA TYR A 90 -10.04 2.37 -5.41
C TYR A 90 -10.15 3.64 -4.55
N THR A 91 -11.38 4.09 -4.35
CA THR A 91 -11.73 5.16 -3.40
C THR A 91 -11.90 4.63 -1.96
N ASP A 92 -12.27 3.36 -1.83
CA ASP A 92 -12.61 2.71 -0.57
C ASP A 92 -11.69 1.54 -0.25
N THR A 93 -11.77 1.03 0.98
CA THR A 93 -10.97 -0.10 1.44
C THR A 93 -11.16 -1.36 0.59
N VAL A 94 -10.07 -2.09 0.35
CA VAL A 94 -10.05 -3.30 -0.47
C VAL A 94 -10.58 -4.52 0.29
N GLY A 95 -11.53 -5.21 -0.32
CA GLY A 95 -12.22 -6.38 0.23
C GLY A 95 -11.53 -7.72 -0.05
N VAL A 96 -12.12 -8.79 0.49
CA VAL A 96 -11.61 -10.19 0.41
C VAL A 96 -11.43 -10.66 -1.04
N LYS A 97 -12.26 -10.17 -1.96
CA LYS A 97 -12.25 -10.57 -3.37
C LYS A 97 -10.87 -10.39 -4.01
N ALA A 98 -10.21 -9.26 -3.80
CA ALA A 98 -8.88 -9.01 -4.36
C ALA A 98 -7.82 -10.02 -3.89
N VAL A 99 -7.93 -10.46 -2.63
CA VAL A 99 -7.04 -11.49 -2.06
C VAL A 99 -7.31 -12.86 -2.68
N GLN A 100 -8.57 -13.19 -2.93
CA GLN A 100 -8.96 -14.45 -3.59
C GLN A 100 -8.53 -14.49 -5.05
N GLU A 101 -8.66 -13.37 -5.77
CA GLU A 101 -8.16 -13.19 -7.13
C GLU A 101 -6.64 -13.40 -7.17
N ALA A 102 -5.88 -12.69 -6.33
CA ALA A 102 -4.43 -12.85 -6.24
C ALA A 102 -4.01 -14.29 -5.86
N TYR A 103 -4.76 -14.96 -4.99
CA TYR A 103 -4.50 -16.36 -4.65
C TYR A 103 -4.68 -17.30 -5.85
N ALA A 104 -5.82 -17.19 -6.55
CA ALA A 104 -6.10 -18.04 -7.70
C ALA A 104 -5.14 -17.75 -8.86
N GLY A 105 -4.85 -16.46 -9.09
CA GLY A 105 -3.95 -16.00 -10.13
C GLY A 105 -2.49 -16.42 -9.88
N ARG A 106 -2.00 -16.34 -8.64
CA ARG A 106 -0.67 -16.86 -8.27
C ARG A 106 -0.49 -18.31 -8.69
N ASP A 107 -1.47 -19.15 -8.37
CA ASP A 107 -1.43 -20.57 -8.68
C ASP A 107 -1.57 -20.81 -10.20
N TYR A 108 -2.38 -20.01 -10.90
CA TYR A 108 -2.53 -20.11 -12.36
C TYR A 108 -1.22 -19.81 -13.12
N TYR A 109 -0.43 -18.84 -12.67
CA TYR A 109 0.85 -18.49 -13.28
C TYR A 109 2.06 -19.24 -12.69
N ASP A 110 1.84 -20.24 -11.86
CA ASP A 110 2.90 -21.02 -11.18
C ASP A 110 3.93 -20.12 -10.44
N ARG A 111 3.44 -19.06 -9.78
CA ARG A 111 4.28 -18.12 -9.03
C ARG A 111 4.39 -18.51 -7.56
N MET A 112 5.55 -18.23 -6.96
CA MET A 112 5.82 -18.60 -5.57
C MET A 112 5.02 -17.76 -4.57
N VAL A 113 4.84 -16.48 -4.87
CA VAL A 113 4.21 -15.50 -3.97
C VAL A 113 3.11 -14.74 -4.68
N GLY A 114 1.98 -14.57 -4.00
CA GLY A 114 0.88 -13.72 -4.46
C GLY A 114 0.86 -12.43 -3.65
N ALA A 115 0.57 -11.30 -4.28
CA ALA A 115 0.46 -10.01 -3.59
C ALA A 115 -0.72 -9.19 -4.11
N VAL A 116 -1.25 -8.31 -3.27
CA VAL A 116 -2.18 -7.26 -3.68
C VAL A 116 -1.57 -5.89 -3.38
N MET A 117 -1.41 -5.06 -4.41
CA MET A 117 -1.03 -3.64 -4.33
C MET A 117 -2.25 -2.74 -4.39
N THR A 118 -2.33 -1.72 -3.54
CA THR A 118 -3.43 -0.77 -3.60
C THR A 118 -3.07 0.61 -3.07
N ASN A 119 -3.69 1.65 -3.64
CA ASN A 119 -3.67 3.00 -3.09
C ASN A 119 -4.50 3.13 -1.80
N GLN A 120 -5.26 2.11 -1.40
CA GLN A 120 -6.10 2.13 -0.20
C GLN A 120 -5.56 1.19 0.87
N TYR A 121 -6.40 0.90 1.86
CA TYR A 121 -6.13 -0.07 2.92
C TYR A 121 -7.07 -1.25 2.82
N PHE A 122 -6.70 -2.37 3.44
CA PHE A 122 -7.49 -3.58 3.42
C PHE A 122 -8.52 -3.64 4.54
N THR A 123 -9.67 -4.22 4.24
CA THR A 123 -10.66 -4.55 5.27
C THR A 123 -10.12 -5.64 6.21
N ALA A 124 -10.59 -5.68 7.47
CA ALA A 124 -10.17 -6.70 8.43
C ALA A 124 -10.40 -8.15 7.93
N PRO A 125 -11.52 -8.50 7.25
CA PRO A 125 -11.67 -9.80 6.62
C PRO A 125 -10.64 -10.09 5.52
N ALA A 126 -10.26 -9.09 4.70
CA ALA A 126 -9.23 -9.27 3.68
C ALA A 126 -7.87 -9.58 4.31
N VAL A 127 -7.51 -8.88 5.40
CA VAL A 127 -6.29 -9.19 6.18
C VAL A 127 -6.31 -10.61 6.73
N GLN A 128 -7.44 -11.07 7.27
CA GLN A 128 -7.58 -12.44 7.77
C GLN A 128 -7.44 -13.47 6.64
N ALA A 129 -8.08 -13.23 5.50
CA ALA A 129 -7.97 -14.09 4.33
C ALA A 129 -6.53 -14.17 3.81
N ALA A 130 -5.85 -13.04 3.68
CA ALA A 130 -4.48 -12.95 3.18
C ALA A 130 -3.50 -13.74 4.06
N LYS A 131 -3.65 -13.66 5.38
CA LYS A 131 -2.86 -14.45 6.34
C LYS A 131 -3.03 -15.96 6.16
N LYS A 132 -4.24 -16.41 5.83
CA LYS A 132 -4.56 -17.83 5.60
C LYS A 132 -4.07 -18.31 4.24
N LEU A 133 -4.30 -17.52 3.20
CA LEU A 133 -3.99 -17.81 1.80
C LEU A 133 -2.52 -17.51 1.42
N LYS A 134 -1.77 -16.90 2.35
CA LYS A 134 -0.36 -16.51 2.16
C LYS A 134 -0.20 -15.51 1.02
N ILE A 135 -1.05 -14.48 1.04
CA ILE A 135 -1.01 -13.36 0.10
C ILE A 135 -0.44 -12.14 0.82
N LEU A 136 0.52 -11.48 0.19
CA LEU A 136 1.10 -10.24 0.68
C LEU A 136 0.14 -9.08 0.45
N LEU A 137 0.09 -8.16 1.40
CA LEU A 137 -0.74 -6.97 1.35
C LEU A 137 0.17 -5.75 1.31
N TRP A 138 0.23 -5.12 0.14
CA TRP A 138 1.01 -3.90 -0.10
C TRP A 138 0.03 -2.74 -0.23
N ASP A 139 -0.44 -2.26 0.93
CA ASP A 139 -1.35 -1.14 1.04
C ASP A 139 -0.66 0.21 0.79
N ARG A 140 -1.44 1.30 0.88
CA ARG A 140 -0.90 2.66 0.77
C ARG A 140 0.36 2.89 1.58
N GLY A 141 0.35 2.51 2.86
CA GLY A 141 1.49 2.76 3.74
C GLY A 141 2.74 2.05 3.25
N TYR A 142 2.57 0.82 2.74
CA TYR A 142 3.64 0.06 2.12
C TYR A 142 4.17 0.74 0.84
N LEU A 143 3.29 1.16 -0.08
CA LEU A 143 3.70 1.84 -1.32
C LEU A 143 4.41 3.16 -1.02
N GLU A 144 3.93 3.93 -0.04
CA GLU A 144 4.57 5.16 0.41
C GLU A 144 6.00 4.93 0.91
N ASN A 145 6.23 3.84 1.64
CA ASN A 145 7.56 3.49 2.10
C ASN A 145 8.46 3.03 0.94
N MET A 146 7.96 2.22 0.00
CA MET A 146 8.71 1.86 -1.22
C MET A 146 9.14 3.10 -2.01
N MET A 147 8.28 4.12 -2.08
CA MET A 147 8.61 5.37 -2.77
C MET A 147 9.63 6.24 -2.02
N ASP A 148 9.75 6.08 -0.71
CA ASP A 148 10.71 6.80 0.14
C ASP A 148 12.09 6.13 0.19
N GLU A 149 12.15 4.83 -0.08
CA GLU A 149 13.37 4.01 -0.05
C GLU A 149 14.13 3.97 -1.39
N LYS A 150 13.67 4.74 -2.39
CA LYS A 150 14.34 4.92 -3.69
C LYS A 150 15.71 5.56 -3.58
#